data_AF-A0A950EZF2-F1
#
_entry.id   AF-A0A950EZF2-F1
#
_cell.length_a   1.000
_cell.length_b   1.000
_cell.length_c   1.000
_cell.angle_alpha   90.00
_cell.angle_beta   90.00
_cell.angle_gamma   90.00
#
_symmetry.space_group_name_H-M   'P 1'
#
loop_
_entity.id
_entity.type
_entity.pdbx_description
1 polymer ?
#
loop_
_entity_poly.entity_id
_entity_poly.type
_entity_poly.pdbx_seq_one_letter_code
_entity_poly.pdbx_strand_id
1 'polypeptide(L)'
;MPAECMLRTARLIVRLPRLEDAPAIAAFHRSDEVHMREFAPTTRAEQSTEFWEAWIPQMREDFYSGISCKTFLYEHDDRTVFGSANLT
;
A
#
# COMPACT_ATOMS: atom_id res chain seq x y z
N MET A 1 15.71 8.22 -12.42
CA MET A 1 14.77 7.81 -11.37
C MET A 1 15.53 6.92 -10.39
N PRO A 2 15.32 7.03 -9.07
CA PRO A 2 15.95 6.13 -8.11
C PRO A 2 15.59 4.67 -8.43
N ALA A 3 16.48 3.73 -8.09
CA ALA A 3 16.17 2.31 -8.19
C ALA A 3 14.95 1.99 -7.29
N GLU A 4 14.02 1.19 -7.80
CA GLU A 4 12.82 0.80 -7.07
C GLU A 4 13.20 -0.12 -5.89
N CYS A 5 12.84 0.28 -4.66
CA CYS A 5 13.01 -0.55 -3.48
C CYS A 5 11.98 -1.69 -3.52
N MET A 6 12.46 -2.92 -3.74
CA MET A 6 11.60 -4.08 -3.92
C MET A 6 12.28 -5.36 -3.43
N LEU A 7 11.53 -6.16 -2.66
CA LEU A 7 11.88 -7.52 -2.29
C LEU A 7 10.99 -8.49 -3.06
N ARG A 8 11.59 -9.43 -3.79
CA ARG A 8 10.87 -10.48 -4.52
C ARG A 8 11.11 -11.83 -3.88
N THR A 9 10.04 -12.60 -3.72
CA THR A 9 10.06 -14.00 -3.29
C THR A 9 9.37 -14.87 -4.34
N ALA A 10 9.36 -16.19 -4.15
CA ALA A 10 8.64 -17.09 -5.04
C ALA A 10 7.11 -16.89 -5.03
N ARG A 11 6.56 -16.21 -4.01
CA ARG A 11 5.11 -16.05 -3.85
C ARG A 11 4.65 -14.60 -3.98
N LEU A 12 5.51 -13.66 -3.60
CA LEU A 12 5.11 -12.29 -3.31
C LEU A 12 6.18 -11.29 -3.73
N ILE A 13 5.72 -10.07 -4.01
CA ILE A 13 6.54 -8.88 -4.24
C ILE A 13 6.21 -7.87 -3.13
N VAL A 14 7.21 -7.35 -2.44
CA VAL A 14 7.05 -6.25 -1.48
C VAL A 14 7.72 -5.03 -2.07
N ARG A 15 6.96 -3.95 -2.29
CA ARG A 15 7.48 -2.70 -2.85
C ARG A 15 6.67 -1.49 -2.41
N LEU A 16 7.22 -0.31 -2.66
CA LEU A 16 6.47 0.94 -2.60
C LEU A 16 5.34 0.92 -3.64
N PRO A 17 4.19 1.55 -3.33
CA PRO A 17 3.12 1.68 -4.30
C PRO A 17 3.52 2.61 -5.46
N ARG A 18 2.95 2.31 -6.62
CA ARG A 18 2.94 3.13 -7.83
C ARG A 18 1.53 3.69 -8.01
N LEU A 19 1.41 4.77 -8.78
CA LEU A 19 0.12 5.45 -8.92
C LEU A 19 -0.96 4.52 -9.49
N GLU A 20 -0.59 3.66 -10.42
CA GLU A 20 -1.46 2.64 -11.02
C GLU A 20 -1.97 1.57 -10.03
N ASP A 21 -1.39 1.46 -8.83
CA ASP A 21 -1.85 0.51 -7.82
C ASP A 21 -3.01 1.06 -6.98
N ALA A 22 -3.30 2.36 -7.05
CA ALA A 22 -4.32 3.01 -6.21
C ALA A 22 -5.68 2.26 -6.24
N PRO A 23 -6.20 1.80 -7.39
CA PRO A 23 -7.45 1.03 -7.42
C PRO A 23 -7.36 -0.31 -6.69
N ALA A 24 -6.23 -1.01 -6.80
CA ALA A 24 -6.01 -2.31 -6.15
C ALA A 24 -5.87 -2.16 -4.62
N ILE A 25 -5.17 -1.11 -4.17
CA ILE A 25 -5.02 -0.78 -2.76
C ILE A 25 -6.37 -0.37 -2.15
N ALA A 26 -7.15 0.46 -2.85
CA ALA A 26 -8.50 0.83 -2.43
C ALA A 26 -9.41 -0.41 -2.34
N ALA A 27 -9.33 -1.33 -3.31
CA ALA A 27 -10.08 -2.58 -3.28
C ALA A 27 -9.70 -3.45 -2.09
N PHE A 28 -8.40 -3.64 -1.82
CA PHE A 28 -7.88 -4.37 -0.67
C PHE A 28 -8.44 -3.83 0.65
N HIS A 29 -8.40 -2.52 0.85
CA HIS A 29 -8.89 -1.93 2.10
C HIS A 29 -10.41 -1.94 2.25
N ARG A 30 -11.17 -1.91 1.14
CA ARG A 30 -12.63 -2.14 1.16
C ARG A 30 -12.96 -3.59 1.51
N SER A 31 -12.24 -4.56 0.95
CA SER A 31 -12.49 -5.99 1.26
C SER A 31 -12.10 -6.34 2.70
N ASP A 32 -11.04 -5.72 3.23
CA ASP A 32 -10.57 -5.95 4.60
C ASP A 32 -11.41 -5.23 5.65
N GLU A 33 -12.26 -4.27 5.27
CA GLU A 33 -13.07 -3.50 6.21
C GLU A 33 -14.00 -4.41 7.05
N VAL A 34 -14.43 -5.54 6.49
CA VAL A 34 -15.26 -6.52 7.19
C VAL A 34 -14.47 -7.26 8.28
N HIS A 35 -13.21 -7.59 8.04
CA HIS A 35 -12.37 -8.35 8.97
C HIS A 35 -11.62 -7.47 9.98
N MET A 36 -11.32 -6.22 9.61
CA MET A 36 -10.54 -5.30 10.42
C MET A 36 -11.38 -4.39 11.30
N ARG A 37 -12.71 -4.35 11.13
CA ARG A 37 -13.62 -3.47 11.91
C ARG A 37 -13.53 -3.65 13.42
N GLU A 38 -13.21 -4.86 13.89
CA GLU A 38 -13.09 -5.15 15.32
C GLU A 38 -11.75 -4.71 15.94
N PHE A 39 -10.73 -4.49 15.10
CA PHE A 39 -9.36 -4.20 15.53
C PHE A 39 -8.84 -2.83 15.08
N ALA A 40 -9.55 -2.17 14.15
CA ALA A 40 -9.19 -0.86 13.64
C ALA A 40 -9.79 0.26 14.50
N PRO A 41 -9.08 1.39 14.69
CA PRO A 41 -9.66 2.57 15.33
C PRO A 41 -10.92 3.02 14.59
N THR A 42 -11.93 3.45 15.35
CA THR A 42 -13.33 3.66 14.97
C THR A 42 -13.56 4.69 13.85
N THR A 43 -12.54 5.46 13.49
CA THR A 43 -12.60 6.54 12.49
C THR A 43 -11.67 6.23 11.32
N ARG A 44 -12.00 5.22 10.52
CA ARG A 44 -11.31 5.04 9.24
C ARG A 44 -11.99 5.95 8.21
N ALA A 45 -11.30 7.01 7.79
CA ALA A 45 -11.73 7.79 6.63
C ALA A 45 -11.86 6.86 5.41
N GLU A 46 -12.79 7.18 4.51
CA GLU A 46 -12.98 6.42 3.28
C GLU A 46 -11.66 6.38 2.48
N GLN A 47 -11.16 5.17 2.23
CA GLN A 47 -9.90 4.95 1.53
C GLN A 47 -10.17 4.69 0.04
N SER A 48 -10.77 5.68 -0.61
CA SER A 48 -11.14 5.63 -2.04
C SER A 48 -9.90 5.58 -2.94
N THR A 49 -10.10 5.32 -4.24
CA THR A 49 -9.00 5.35 -5.22
C THR A 49 -8.35 6.74 -5.25
N GLU A 50 -9.16 7.79 -5.23
CA GLU A 50 -8.70 9.20 -5.28
C GLU A 50 -7.87 9.57 -4.04
N PHE A 51 -8.26 9.03 -2.87
CA PHE A 51 -7.46 9.16 -1.65
C PHE A 51 -6.05 8.58 -1.86
N TRP A 52 -5.95 7.36 -2.40
CA TRP A 52 -4.66 6.70 -2.64
C TRP A 52 -3.85 7.37 -3.75
N GLU A 53 -4.48 7.83 -4.82
CA GLU A 53 -3.82 8.60 -5.87
C GLU A 53 -3.16 9.86 -5.31
N ALA A 54 -3.83 10.56 -4.39
CA ALA A 54 -3.27 11.72 -3.71
C ALA A 54 -2.16 11.36 -2.71
N TRP A 55 -2.25 10.19 -2.06
CA TRP A 55 -1.36 9.83 -0.96
C TRP A 55 -0.06 9.13 -1.39
N ILE A 56 -0.11 8.34 -2.47
CA ILE A 56 1.06 7.59 -2.98
C ILE A 56 2.28 8.48 -3.26
N PRO A 57 2.14 9.67 -3.90
CA PRO A 57 3.28 10.57 -4.08
C PRO A 57 3.96 10.95 -2.76
N GLN A 58 3.17 11.28 -1.73
CA GLN A 58 3.70 11.61 -0.40
C GLN A 58 4.38 10.42 0.26
N MET A 59 3.81 9.21 0.17
CA MET A 59 4.42 8.00 0.72
C MET A 59 5.80 7.72 0.12
N ARG A 60 5.96 7.99 -1.17
CA ARG A 60 7.25 7.82 -1.87
C ARG A 60 8.24 8.89 -1.43
N GLU A 61 7.79 10.13 -1.28
CA GLU A 61 8.62 11.23 -0.77
C GLU A 61 9.11 10.93 0.66
N ASP A 62 8.21 10.47 1.53
CA ASP A 62 8.54 10.08 2.91
C ASP A 62 9.62 8.98 2.94
N PHE A 63 9.55 8.00 2.03
CA PHE A 63 10.55 6.95 1.91
C PHE A 63 11.92 7.50 1.50
N TYR A 64 11.98 8.33 0.46
CA TYR A 64 13.24 8.90 0.00
C TYR A 64 13.84 9.92 0.99
N SER A 65 13.00 10.55 1.81
CA SER A 65 13.41 11.43 2.89
C SER A 65 13.76 10.70 4.19
N GLY A 66 13.60 9.37 4.24
CA GLY A 66 13.91 8.55 5.42
C GLY A 66 12.93 8.75 6.59
N ILE A 67 11.73 9.26 6.32
CA ILE A 67 10.70 9.57 7.33
C ILE A 67 9.87 8.33 7.65
N SER A 68 9.41 7.59 6.64
CA SER A 68 8.63 6.37 6.84
C SER A 68 8.78 5.42 5.65
N CYS A 69 8.51 4.13 5.86
CA CYS A 69 8.52 3.13 4.81
C CYS A 69 7.18 2.39 4.81
N LYS A 70 6.30 2.77 3.88
CA LYS A 70 4.98 2.15 3.73
C LYS A 70 4.94 1.32 2.46
N THR A 71 4.96 0.01 2.61
CA THR A 71 5.00 -0.93 1.49
C THR A 71 3.73 -1.75 1.42
N PHE A 72 3.42 -2.20 0.21
CA PHE A 72 2.36 -3.17 -0.03
C PHE A 72 2.97 -4.49 -0.45
N LEU A 73 2.27 -5.56 -0.09
CA LEU A 73 2.61 -6.90 -0.48
C LEU A 73 1.68 -7.30 -1.62
N TYR A 74 2.28 -7.59 -2.76
CA TYR A 74 1.63 -7.97 -4.00
C TYR A 74 1.84 -9.45 -4.27
N GLU A 75 0.92 -10.07 -4.98
CA GLU A 75 1.17 -11.38 -5.58
C GLU A 75 2.29 -11.31 -6.64
N HIS A 76 2.72 -12.48 -7.11
CA HIS A 76 3.71 -12.60 -8.17
C HIS A 76 3.32 -11.90 -9.49
N ASP A 77 2.04 -11.56 -9.68
CA ASP A 77 1.51 -10.81 -10.83
C ASP A 77 1.81 -9.30 -10.78
N ASP A 78 2.33 -8.79 -9.66
CA ASP A 78 2.62 -7.37 -9.39
C ASP A 78 1.40 -6.43 -9.45
N ARG A 79 0.19 -6.98 -9.30
CA ARG A 79 -1.08 -6.24 -9.44
C ARG A 79 -2.04 -6.48 -8.28
N THR A 80 -2.04 -7.68 -7.73
CA THR A 80 -2.98 -8.07 -6.68
C THR A 80 -2.38 -7.76 -5.32
N VAL A 81 -3.01 -6.85 -4.56
CA VAL A 81 -2.57 -6.48 -3.20
C VAL A 81 -3.21 -7.41 -2.19
N PHE A 82 -2.39 -8.03 -1.33
CA PHE A 82 -2.87 -8.93 -0.27
C PHE A 82 -2.53 -8.43 1.15
N GLY A 83 -1.74 -7.37 1.26
CA GLY A 83 -1.35 -6.84 2.57
C GLY A 83 -0.52 -5.56 2.49
N SER A 84 -0.19 -5.03 3.67
CA SER A 84 0.76 -3.93 3.82
C SER A 84 1.76 -4.22 4.93
N ALA A 85 2.98 -3.68 4.80
CA ALA A 85 4.00 -3.70 5.83
C ALA A 85 4.57 -2.28 5.96
N ASN A 86 4.34 -1.69 7.13
CA ASN A 86 4.61 -0.28 7.37
C ASN A 86 5.59 -0.12 8.53
N LEU A 87 6.60 0.71 8.33
CA LEU A 87 7.59 1.11 9.32
C LEU A 87 7.48 2.62 9.51
N THR A 88 7.41 3.04 10.77
CA THR A 88 7.32 4.43 11.24
C THR A 88 8.44 4.72 12.21
#